data_AF-A0A7J7H0C6-F1
#
_entry.id   AF-A0A7J7H0C6-F1
#
_cell.length_a   1.000
_cell.length_b   1.000
_cell.length_c   1.000
_cell.angle_alpha   90.00
_cell.angle_beta   90.00
_cell.angle_gamma   90.00
#
_symmetry.space_group_name_H-M   'P 1'
#
loop_
_entity.id
_entity.type
_entity.pdbx_description
1 polymer ?
#
loop_
_entity_poly.entity_id
_entity_poly.type
_entity_poly.pdbx_seq_one_letter_code
_entity_poly.pdbx_strand_id
1 'polypeptide(L)'
;MSTNGNASNSSTFSKGGTKRARTTEGIASNIATMTETLGSFLDKTDTRLGEIVKRIGYQHDLSQARRSVNAELLKLPLTSTQRLTAGSLIVKDAQRVDFFFSLSDADK
;
A
#
# COMPACT_ATOMS: atom_id res chain seq x y z
N MET A 1 61.05 -41.31 -44.47
CA MET A 1 60.29 -42.20 -43.56
C MET A 1 61.03 -42.26 -42.23
N SER A 2 60.35 -41.95 -41.12
CA SER A 2 60.62 -42.35 -39.70
C SER A 2 61.99 -42.02 -39.08
N THR A 3 62.18 -41.60 -37.82
CA THR A 3 61.39 -41.34 -36.58
C THR A 3 62.36 -40.63 -35.62
N ASN A 4 61.98 -39.53 -34.98
CA ASN A 4 61.56 -39.41 -33.56
C ASN A 4 62.69 -39.46 -32.50
N GLY A 5 62.72 -38.44 -31.63
CA GLY A 5 63.57 -38.39 -30.43
C GLY A 5 63.57 -37.03 -29.73
N ASN A 6 62.39 -36.53 -29.37
CA ASN A 6 62.20 -35.26 -28.66
C ASN A 6 62.71 -35.36 -27.21
N ALA A 7 63.64 -34.48 -26.83
CA ALA A 7 64.16 -34.38 -25.46
C ALA A 7 63.08 -33.82 -24.52
N SER A 8 62.82 -34.55 -23.44
CA SER A 8 61.91 -34.18 -22.37
C SER A 8 62.43 -32.95 -21.62
N ASN A 9 61.77 -31.79 -21.78
CA ASN A 9 61.96 -30.68 -20.85
C ASN A 9 60.77 -30.63 -19.89
N SER A 10 61.03 -31.08 -18.66
CA SER A 10 60.11 -31.05 -17.53
C SER A 10 59.82 -29.60 -17.13
N SER A 11 58.68 -29.05 -17.53
CA SER A 11 58.13 -27.86 -16.90
C SER A 11 57.26 -28.26 -15.70
N THR A 12 57.81 -28.01 -14.52
CA THR A 12 57.12 -28.11 -13.23
C THR A 12 55.90 -27.19 -13.26
N PHE A 13 54.69 -27.76 -13.41
CA PHE A 13 53.45 -27.03 -13.16
C PHE A 13 53.39 -26.72 -11.67
N SER A 14 53.71 -25.48 -11.30
CA SER A 14 53.40 -24.96 -9.98
C SER A 14 51.89 -24.97 -9.81
N LYS A 15 51.41 -25.68 -8.78
CA LYS A 15 50.03 -25.58 -8.26
C LYS A 15 49.82 -24.18 -7.69
N GLY A 16 49.64 -23.19 -8.56
CA GLY A 16 49.15 -21.86 -8.22
C GLY A 16 47.62 -21.86 -8.21
N GLY A 17 47.03 -22.53 -7.22
CA GLY A 17 45.60 -22.43 -6.97
C GLY A 17 45.26 -21.04 -6.46
N THR A 18 45.04 -20.08 -7.36
CA THR A 18 44.47 -18.78 -6.99
C THR A 18 43.03 -19.02 -6.59
N LYS A 19 42.82 -19.27 -5.30
CA LYS A 19 41.50 -19.33 -4.66
C LYS A 19 40.73 -18.07 -5.06
N ARG A 20 39.76 -18.23 -5.96
CA ARG A 20 38.66 -17.28 -6.13
C ARG A 20 37.82 -17.33 -4.86
N ALA A 21 38.20 -16.54 -3.87
CA ALA A 21 37.39 -16.31 -2.68
C ALA A 21 37.28 -14.79 -2.56
N ARG A 22 36.10 -14.23 -2.91
CA ARG A 22 35.57 -12.89 -2.56
C ARG A 22 34.41 -12.37 -3.43
N THR A 23 33.80 -13.17 -4.31
CA THR A 23 32.60 -12.70 -5.07
C THR A 23 31.27 -13.14 -4.45
N THR A 24 31.24 -14.25 -3.73
CA THR A 24 30.00 -14.81 -3.15
C THR A 24 29.48 -14.02 -1.94
N GLU A 25 30.35 -13.48 -1.09
CA GLU A 25 29.96 -12.64 0.07
C GLU A 25 29.34 -11.32 -0.36
N GLY A 26 29.87 -10.67 -1.40
CA GLY A 26 29.30 -9.43 -1.94
C GLY A 26 27.94 -9.64 -2.60
N ILE A 27 27.75 -10.77 -3.28
CA ILE A 27 26.45 -11.14 -3.89
C ILE A 27 25.42 -11.42 -2.78
N ALA A 28 25.78 -12.21 -1.76
CA ALA A 28 24.89 -12.52 -0.65
C ALA A 28 24.50 -11.26 0.15
N SER A 29 25.45 -10.35 0.41
CA SER A 29 25.18 -9.07 1.06
C SER A 29 24.26 -8.19 0.23
N ASN A 30 24.46 -8.10 -1.08
CA ASN A 30 23.59 -7.32 -1.96
C ASN A 30 22.18 -7.90 -2.01
N ILE A 31 22.04 -9.23 -2.06
CA ILE A 31 20.75 -9.90 -2.00
C ILE A 31 20.05 -9.62 -0.66
N ALA A 32 20.78 -9.68 0.47
CA ALA A 32 20.22 -9.37 1.77
C ALA A 32 19.69 -7.93 1.85
N THR A 33 20.45 -6.95 1.37
CA THR A 33 20.01 -5.55 1.29
C THR A 33 18.81 -5.38 0.36
N MET A 34 18.77 -6.09 -0.77
CA MET A 34 17.62 -6.07 -1.68
C MET A 34 16.37 -6.68 -1.02
N THR A 35 16.51 -7.78 -0.30
CA THR A 35 15.40 -8.40 0.44
C THR A 35 14.87 -7.47 1.53
N GLU A 36 15.75 -6.81 2.28
CA GLU A 36 15.35 -5.88 3.34
C GLU A 36 14.66 -4.63 2.77
N THR A 37 15.20 -4.05 1.70
CA THR A 37 14.59 -2.89 1.03
C THR A 37 13.24 -3.24 0.39
N LEU A 38 13.11 -4.44 -0.20
CA LEU A 38 11.83 -4.94 -0.71
C LEU A 38 10.83 -5.18 0.43
N GLY A 39 11.25 -5.78 1.54
CA GLY A 39 10.41 -5.95 2.73
C GLY A 39 9.88 -4.62 3.24
N SER A 40 10.75 -3.63 3.43
CA SER A 40 10.36 -2.29 3.84
C SER A 40 9.42 -1.60 2.84
N PHE A 41 9.62 -1.81 1.55
CA PHE A 41 8.74 -1.27 0.51
C PHE A 41 7.34 -1.90 0.57
N LEU A 42 7.26 -3.22 0.76
CA LEU A 42 5.98 -3.92 0.91
C LEU A 42 5.23 -3.45 2.16
N ASP A 43 5.89 -3.32 3.31
CA ASP A 43 5.26 -2.82 4.54
C ASP A 43 4.71 -1.40 4.39
N LYS A 44 5.50 -0.51 3.74
CA LYS A 44 5.06 0.86 3.43
C LYS A 44 3.89 0.88 2.45
N THR A 45 3.89 -0.04 1.48
CA THR A 45 2.82 -0.16 0.49
C THR A 45 1.53 -0.65 1.14
N ASP A 46 1.60 -1.68 1.99
CA ASP A 46 0.46 -2.19 2.76
C ASP A 46 -0.16 -1.09 3.64
N THR A 47 0.68 -0.34 4.36
CA THR A 47 0.23 0.79 5.19
C THR A 47 -0.52 1.84 4.35
N ARG A 48 0.07 2.26 3.22
CA ARG A 48 -0.54 3.27 2.33
C ARG A 48 -1.83 2.76 1.69
N LEU A 49 -1.88 1.49 1.28
CA LEU A 49 -3.10 0.88 0.74
C LEU A 49 -4.20 0.83 1.81
N GLY A 50 -3.86 0.47 3.05
CA GLY A 50 -4.79 0.50 4.18
C GLY A 50 -5.38 1.89 4.42
N GLU A 51 -4.57 2.95 4.33
CA GLU A 51 -5.06 4.34 4.41
C GLU A 51 -5.98 4.73 3.26
N ILE A 52 -5.66 4.32 2.03
CA ILE A 52 -6.50 4.56 0.85
C ILE A 52 -7.85 3.86 1.01
N VAL A 53 -7.85 2.59 1.41
CA VAL A 53 -9.09 1.83 1.64
C VAL A 53 -9.96 2.52 2.69
N LYS A 54 -9.38 2.99 3.80
CA LYS A 54 -10.13 3.75 4.83
C LYS A 54 -10.75 5.02 4.27
N ARG A 55 -10.00 5.79 3.47
CA ARG A 55 -10.51 7.03 2.85
C ARG A 55 -11.62 6.76 1.85
N ILE A 56 -11.47 5.75 1.01
CA ILE A 56 -12.49 5.33 0.04
C ILE A 56 -13.74 4.84 0.77
N GLY A 57 -13.57 4.01 1.80
CA GLY A 57 -14.66 3.52 2.65
C GLY A 57 -15.44 4.69 3.27
N TYR A 58 -14.74 5.63 3.90
CA TYR A 58 -15.37 6.83 4.47
C TYR A 58 -16.12 7.67 3.42
N GLN A 59 -15.54 7.89 2.23
CA GLN A 59 -16.24 8.64 1.18
C GLN A 59 -17.48 7.90 0.66
N HIS A 60 -17.39 6.58 0.54
CA HIS A 60 -18.52 5.74 0.17
C HIS A 60 -19.63 5.83 1.22
N ASP A 61 -19.30 5.66 2.50
CA ASP A 61 -20.24 5.71 3.61
C ASP A 61 -20.88 7.09 3.74
N LEU A 62 -20.10 8.17 3.58
CA LEU A 62 -20.61 9.54 3.56
C LEU A 62 -21.60 9.77 2.40
N SER A 63 -21.31 9.22 1.22
CA SER A 63 -22.22 9.31 0.07
C SER A 63 -23.55 8.61 0.34
N GLN A 64 -23.51 7.43 0.99
CA GLN A 64 -24.72 6.72 1.42
C GLN A 64 -25.47 7.52 2.48
N ALA A 65 -24.78 8.03 3.51
CA ALA A 65 -25.38 8.86 4.56
C ALA A 65 -26.09 10.09 3.97
N ARG A 66 -25.45 10.80 3.02
CA ARG A 66 -26.06 11.93 2.29
C ARG A 66 -27.35 11.57 1.58
N ARG A 67 -27.43 10.38 0.98
CA ARG A 67 -28.66 9.88 0.34
C ARG A 67 -29.75 9.60 1.38
N SER A 68 -29.37 9.13 2.56
CA SER A 68 -30.29 8.82 3.66
C SER A 68 -30.81 10.05 4.40
N VAL A 69 -30.16 11.23 4.32
CA VAL A 69 -30.60 12.46 5.01
C VAL A 69 -32.06 12.80 4.71
N ASN A 70 -32.49 12.74 3.45
CA ASN A 70 -33.87 13.07 3.10
C ASN A 70 -34.88 12.06 3.71
N ALA A 71 -34.49 10.79 3.84
CA ALA A 71 -35.34 9.77 4.48
C ALA A 71 -35.52 10.03 5.98
N GLU A 72 -34.47 10.49 6.68
CA GLU A 72 -34.56 10.89 8.08
C GLU A 72 -35.39 12.17 8.26
N LEU A 73 -35.18 13.18 7.42
CA LEU A 73 -35.95 14.43 7.49
C LEU A 73 -37.45 14.23 7.19
N LEU A 74 -37.83 13.17 6.49
CA LEU A 74 -39.24 12.82 6.26
C LEU A 74 -39.96 12.32 7.53
N LYS A 75 -39.22 11.87 8.54
CA LYS A 75 -39.80 11.41 9.82
C LYS A 75 -40.17 12.57 10.73
N LEU A 76 -39.60 13.76 10.49
CA LEU A 76 -39.82 14.95 11.29
C LEU A 76 -41.05 15.72 10.78
N PRO A 77 -41.77 16.45 11.66
CA PRO A 77 -42.93 17.26 11.30
C PRO A 77 -42.53 18.56 10.58
N LEU A 78 -41.79 18.45 9.47
CA LEU A 78 -41.28 19.56 8.68
C LEU A 78 -42.12 19.79 7.43
N THR A 79 -42.32 21.06 7.09
CA THR A 79 -42.86 21.43 5.77
C THR A 79 -41.88 21.07 4.65
N SER A 80 -42.37 20.93 3.41
CA SER A 80 -41.51 20.62 2.26
C SER A 80 -40.39 21.64 2.06
N THR A 81 -40.65 22.93 2.28
CA THR A 81 -39.65 24.00 2.16
C THR A 81 -38.58 23.89 3.24
N GLN A 82 -38.97 23.67 4.50
CA GLN A 82 -38.02 23.48 5.59
C GLN A 82 -37.13 22.24 5.35
N ARG A 83 -37.73 21.15 4.86
CA ARG A 83 -36.99 19.92 4.53
C ARG A 83 -35.97 20.15 3.42
N LEU A 84 -36.33 20.86 2.35
CA LEU A 84 -35.40 21.18 1.26
C LEU A 84 -34.24 22.06 1.75
N THR A 85 -34.53 23.07 2.58
CA THR A 85 -33.51 23.94 3.16
C THR A 85 -32.58 23.17 4.09
N ALA A 86 -33.13 22.40 5.03
CA ALA A 86 -32.35 21.59 5.98
C ALA A 86 -31.51 20.55 5.25
N GLY A 87 -32.11 19.79 4.32
CA GLY A 87 -31.40 18.81 3.50
C GLY A 87 -30.24 19.43 2.74
N SER A 88 -30.48 20.56 2.05
CA SER A 88 -29.43 21.30 1.32
C SER A 88 -28.31 21.78 2.24
N LEU A 89 -28.62 22.18 3.48
CA LEU A 89 -27.63 22.65 4.45
C LEU A 89 -26.77 21.52 5.02
N ILE A 90 -27.38 20.36 5.29
CA ILE A 90 -26.75 19.19 5.89
C ILE A 90 -25.85 18.48 4.87
N VAL A 91 -26.36 18.13 3.69
CA VAL A 91 -25.61 17.29 2.73
C VAL A 91 -24.38 17.97 2.13
N LYS A 92 -24.31 19.31 2.18
CA LYS A 92 -23.18 20.10 1.66
C LYS A 92 -21.88 19.88 2.44
N ASP A 93 -21.97 19.52 3.73
CA ASP A 93 -20.82 19.40 4.62
C ASP A 93 -20.81 18.02 5.26
N ALA A 94 -19.69 17.31 5.15
CA ALA A 94 -19.53 15.99 5.75
C ALA A 94 -19.75 16.01 7.26
N GLN A 95 -19.22 17.03 7.95
CA GLN A 95 -19.35 17.14 9.40
C GLN A 95 -20.81 17.32 9.84
N ARG A 96 -21.62 17.98 9.02
CA ARG A 96 -23.04 18.18 9.31
C ARG A 96 -23.84 16.91 9.09
N VAL A 97 -23.47 16.10 8.09
CA VAL A 97 -24.06 14.78 7.89
C VAL A 97 -23.76 13.90 9.10
N ASP A 98 -22.49 13.83 9.51
CA ASP A 98 -22.07 13.03 10.66
C ASP A 98 -22.75 13.52 11.95
N PHE A 99 -22.77 14.83 12.18
CA PHE A 99 -23.46 15.44 13.32
C PHE A 99 -24.95 15.08 13.33
N PHE A 100 -25.64 15.24 12.20
CA PHE A 100 -27.07 14.95 12.10
C PHE A 100 -27.39 13.47 12.40
N PHE A 101 -26.55 12.53 11.98
CA PHE A 101 -26.71 11.11 12.30
C PHE A 101 -26.26 10.74 13.72
N SER A 102 -25.50 11.59 14.40
CA SER A 102 -25.13 11.42 15.80
C SER A 102 -26.21 11.87 16.79
N LEU A 103 -27.17 12.68 16.34
CA LEU A 103 -28.29 13.16 17.15
C LEU A 103 -29.24 12.01 17.50
N SER A 104 -29.77 12.04 18.72
CA SER A 104 -30.88 11.16 19.08
C SER A 104 -32.16 11.59 18.37
N ASP A 105 -33.13 10.70 18.21
CA ASP A 105 -34.40 11.07 17.56
C ASP A 105 -35.20 12.13 18.33
N ALA A 106 -34.89 12.37 19.61
CA ALA A 106 -35.48 13.45 20.41
C ALA A 106 -34.81 14.81 20.15
N ASP A 107 -33.56 14.81 19.69
CA ASP A 107 -32.76 16.02 19.46
C ASP A 107 -32.68 16.42 17.97
N LYS A 108 -33.27 15.61 17.08
CA LYS A 108 -33.40 15.87 15.64
C LYS A 108 -34.62 16.73 15.31
#